data_AF-A0A2G4I688-F1
#
_entry.id   AF-A0A2G4I688-F1
#
_cell.length_a   1.000
_cell.length_b   1.000
_cell.length_c   1.000
_cell.angle_alpha   90.00
_cell.angle_beta   90.00
_cell.angle_gamma   90.00
#
_symmetry.space_group_name_H-M   'P 1'
#
loop_
_entity.id
_entity.type
_entity.pdbx_description
1 polymer ?
#
loop_
_entity_poly.entity_id
_entity_poly.type
_entity_poly.pdbx_seq_one_letter_code
_entity_poly.pdbx_strand_id
1 'polypeptide(L)'
;MSSPFHKELHALITQPSPAALGPAARPGTLAQADLNRALDELFRRHGSPAKAELIRALLLLWHDHHDASHTISQSIENPDGSLVHGILHRREPDYWNAKYWFRHVGQHPCFAELAKLAAPLLAADAKLSAQLLTGGAWDASAFVDAVEVAASKPATDAPHPLLRALQQAETEAALDYFLT
;
A
#
# COMPACT_ATOMS: atom_id res chain seq x y z
N MET A 1 3.30 22.80 6.00
CA MET A 1 2.22 22.20 6.82
C MET A 1 1.32 21.42 5.88
N SER A 2 1.00 20.16 6.20
CA SER A 2 0.09 19.34 5.38
C SER A 2 -1.30 20.00 5.29
N SER A 3 -1.91 19.99 4.10
CA SER A 3 -3.22 20.62 3.84
C SER A 3 -4.34 19.87 4.59
N PRO A 4 -5.49 20.53 4.87
CA PRO A 4 -6.64 19.84 5.43
C PRO A 4 -7.05 18.60 4.62
N PHE A 5 -7.07 18.70 3.29
CA PHE A 5 -7.37 17.59 2.39
C PHE A 5 -6.45 16.39 2.59
N HIS A 6 -5.14 16.62 2.65
CA HIS A 6 -4.15 15.58 2.87
C HIS A 6 -4.36 14.91 4.25
N LYS A 7 -4.59 15.69 5.30
CA LYS A 7 -4.87 15.13 6.65
C LYS A 7 -6.13 14.27 6.67
N GLU A 8 -7.19 14.69 5.99
CA GLU A 8 -8.44 13.93 5.93
C GLU A 8 -8.29 12.61 5.16
N LEU A 9 -7.49 12.57 4.08
CA LEU A 9 -7.18 11.31 3.40
C LEU A 9 -6.30 10.40 4.25
N HIS A 10 -5.30 10.94 4.93
CA HIS A 10 -4.48 10.17 5.88
C HIS A 10 -5.28 9.63 7.07
N ALA A 11 -6.36 10.32 7.46
CA ALA A 11 -7.29 9.82 8.47
C ALA A 11 -7.94 8.48 8.06
N LEU A 12 -8.15 8.25 6.75
CA LEU A 12 -8.70 7.00 6.22
C LEU A 12 -7.70 5.84 6.26
N ILE A 13 -6.39 6.12 6.36
CA ILE A 13 -5.37 5.07 6.50
C ILE A 13 -4.79 4.92 7.91
N THR A 14 -5.10 5.82 8.84
CA THR A 14 -4.69 5.69 10.25
C THR A 14 -5.63 4.82 11.08
N GLN A 15 -6.84 4.57 10.60
CA GLN A 15 -7.79 3.58 11.13
C GLN A 15 -8.43 2.87 9.93
N PRO A 16 -8.31 1.54 9.77
CA PRO A 16 -8.01 0.50 10.77
C PRO A 16 -6.52 0.14 10.95
N SER A 17 -6.23 -0.68 11.99
CA SER A 17 -4.89 -1.24 12.29
C SER A 17 -4.23 -1.87 11.06
N PRO A 18 -2.90 -1.84 10.86
CA PRO A 18 -2.20 -2.25 9.63
C PRO A 18 -2.77 -3.48 8.90
N ALA A 19 -2.81 -3.45 7.56
CA ALA A 19 -3.51 -4.48 6.79
C ALA A 19 -2.89 -5.85 7.00
N ALA A 20 -3.69 -6.92 6.92
CA ALA A 20 -3.14 -8.27 6.95
C ALA A 20 -2.22 -8.49 5.72
N LEU A 21 -1.29 -9.45 5.85
CA LEU A 21 -0.42 -9.84 4.74
C LEU A 21 -1.14 -10.67 3.66
N GLY A 22 -2.36 -11.13 3.96
CA GLY A 22 -3.23 -11.87 3.04
C GLY A 22 -4.61 -11.24 2.93
N PRO A 23 -5.60 -11.97 2.37
CA PRO A 23 -6.86 -11.38 1.90
C PRO A 23 -7.90 -11.23 3.02
N ALA A 24 -7.52 -11.53 4.27
CA ALA A 24 -8.42 -11.49 5.40
C ALA A 24 -8.88 -10.05 5.67
N ALA A 25 -10.20 -9.84 5.67
CA ALA A 25 -10.81 -8.59 6.10
C ALA A 25 -10.53 -8.35 7.59
N ARG A 26 -10.13 -7.12 7.93
CA ARG A 26 -9.84 -6.70 9.30
C ARG A 26 -10.99 -5.88 9.91
N PRO A 27 -11.20 -5.95 11.23
CA PRO A 27 -12.17 -5.07 11.88
C PRO A 27 -11.77 -3.60 11.72
N GLY A 28 -12.77 -2.72 11.66
CA GLY A 28 -12.58 -1.27 11.53
C GLY A 28 -12.42 -0.76 10.09
N THR A 29 -12.54 -1.63 9.07
CA THR A 29 -12.68 -1.18 7.68
C THR A 29 -14.02 -0.49 7.47
N LEU A 30 -14.03 0.56 6.63
CA LEU A 30 -15.28 1.12 6.14
C LEU A 30 -15.90 0.17 5.11
N ALA A 31 -17.23 0.12 5.04
CA ALA A 31 -17.90 -0.55 3.92
C ALA A 31 -17.56 0.18 2.61
N GLN A 32 -17.51 -0.55 1.49
CA GLN A 32 -17.12 0.00 0.19
C GLN A 32 -17.95 1.24 -0.19
N ALA A 33 -19.27 1.19 0.03
CA ALA A 33 -20.17 2.30 -0.27
C ALA A 33 -19.90 3.53 0.61
N ASP A 34 -19.58 3.32 1.89
CA ASP A 34 -19.28 4.41 2.84
C ASP A 34 -17.95 5.09 2.51
N LEU A 35 -16.92 4.29 2.18
CA LEU A 35 -15.63 4.81 1.73
C LEU A 35 -15.77 5.61 0.44
N ASN A 36 -16.49 5.07 -0.55
CA ASN A 36 -16.69 5.78 -1.81
C ASN A 36 -17.41 7.11 -1.61
N ARG A 37 -18.46 7.14 -0.78
CA ARG A 37 -19.16 8.38 -0.42
C ARG A 37 -18.26 9.38 0.27
N ALA A 38 -17.43 8.93 1.23
CA ALA A 38 -16.48 9.79 1.91
C ALA A 38 -15.46 10.42 0.94
N LEU A 39 -14.95 9.63 -0.01
CA LEU A 39 -14.03 10.13 -1.05
C LEU A 39 -14.71 11.11 -1.99
N ASP A 40 -15.94 10.84 -2.43
CA ASP A 40 -16.70 11.74 -3.28
C ASP A 40 -16.95 13.09 -2.59
N GLU A 41 -17.26 13.07 -1.30
CA GLU A 41 -17.42 14.28 -0.49
C GLU A 41 -16.11 15.06 -0.34
N LEU A 42 -14.99 14.38 -0.09
CA LEU A 42 -13.68 15.00 0.01
C LEU A 42 -13.26 15.64 -1.31
N PHE A 43 -13.38 14.93 -2.43
CA PHE A 43 -13.02 15.44 -3.75
C PHE A 43 -13.93 16.59 -4.19
N ARG A 44 -15.22 16.57 -3.82
CA ARG A 44 -16.13 17.69 -4.07
C ARG A 44 -15.75 18.93 -3.27
N ARG A 45 -15.32 18.75 -2.01
CA ARG A 45 -15.02 19.85 -1.08
C ARG A 45 -13.68 20.52 -1.36
N HIS A 46 -12.66 19.72 -1.68
CA HIS A 46 -11.27 20.18 -1.85
C HIS A 46 -10.83 20.31 -3.31
N GLY A 47 -11.67 19.86 -4.25
CA GLY A 47 -11.32 19.69 -5.66
C GLY A 47 -10.78 18.28 -5.91
N SER A 48 -11.18 17.69 -7.04
CA SER A 48 -10.73 16.35 -7.42
C SER A 48 -9.24 16.39 -7.78
N PRO A 49 -8.38 15.60 -7.12
CA PRO A 49 -6.97 15.50 -7.51
C PRO A 49 -6.84 14.84 -8.88
N ALA A 50 -5.73 15.11 -9.57
CA ALA A 50 -5.45 14.53 -10.90
C ALA A 50 -5.43 12.98 -10.86
N LYS A 51 -5.02 12.40 -9.73
CA LYS A 51 -4.93 10.95 -9.51
C LYS A 51 -6.06 10.40 -8.63
N ALA A 52 -7.26 10.98 -8.70
CA ALA A 52 -8.41 10.61 -7.85
C ALA A 52 -8.73 9.11 -7.88
N GLU A 53 -8.71 8.47 -9.05
CA GLU A 53 -9.00 7.04 -9.16
C GLU A 53 -7.90 6.15 -8.56
N LEU A 54 -6.62 6.55 -8.64
CA LEU A 54 -5.53 5.85 -7.95
C LEU A 54 -5.66 5.96 -6.42
N ILE A 55 -6.01 7.15 -5.92
CA ILE A 55 -6.29 7.35 -4.49
C ILE A 55 -7.45 6.46 -4.06
N ARG A 56 -8.53 6.40 -4.86
CA ARG A 56 -9.67 5.52 -4.59
C ARG A 56 -9.27 4.05 -4.58
N ALA A 57 -8.54 3.58 -5.59
CA ALA A 57 -8.06 2.19 -5.67
C ALA A 57 -7.18 1.81 -4.48
N LEU A 58 -6.25 2.68 -4.10
CA LEU A 58 -5.35 2.47 -2.96
C LEU A 58 -6.13 2.40 -1.64
N LEU A 59 -7.10 3.30 -1.42
CA LEU A 59 -7.90 3.32 -0.19
C LEU A 59 -8.93 2.19 -0.13
N LEU A 60 -9.50 1.78 -1.27
CA LEU A 60 -10.31 0.57 -1.35
C LEU A 60 -9.49 -0.65 -0.96
N LEU A 61 -8.28 -0.78 -1.51
CA LEU A 61 -7.37 -1.85 -1.14
C LEU A 61 -7.05 -1.78 0.35
N TRP A 62 -6.68 -0.60 0.87
CA TRP A 62 -6.45 -0.41 2.30
C TRP A 62 -7.64 -0.93 3.08
N HIS A 63 -8.88 -0.55 2.79
CA HIS A 63 -10.06 -1.07 3.48
C HIS A 63 -10.51 -2.49 3.09
N ASP A 64 -9.60 -3.30 2.54
CA ASP A 64 -9.74 -4.72 2.19
C ASP A 64 -10.74 -5.02 1.04
N HIS A 65 -11.14 -4.00 0.28
CA HIS A 65 -11.99 -4.12 -0.91
C HIS A 65 -11.15 -4.46 -2.15
N HIS A 66 -10.63 -5.69 -2.19
CA HIS A 66 -9.71 -6.17 -3.23
C HIS A 66 -10.34 -6.08 -4.64
N ASP A 67 -11.51 -6.68 -4.86
CA ASP A 67 -12.17 -6.66 -6.19
C ASP A 67 -12.40 -5.24 -6.74
N ALA A 68 -12.83 -4.33 -5.88
CA ALA A 68 -13.10 -2.95 -6.25
C ALA A 68 -11.81 -2.18 -6.56
N SER A 69 -10.76 -2.41 -5.78
CA SER A 69 -9.43 -1.86 -6.05
C SER A 69 -8.87 -2.40 -7.38
N HIS A 70 -8.95 -3.73 -7.58
CA HIS A 70 -8.46 -4.42 -8.77
C HIS A 70 -9.12 -3.88 -10.04
N THR A 71 -10.45 -3.72 -10.03
CA THR A 71 -11.21 -3.15 -11.14
C THR A 71 -10.68 -1.79 -11.57
N ILE A 72 -10.34 -0.92 -10.61
CA ILE A 72 -9.83 0.41 -10.90
C ILE A 72 -8.36 0.34 -11.33
N SER A 73 -7.49 -0.31 -10.55
CA SER A 73 -6.04 -0.35 -10.82
C SER A 73 -5.72 -1.00 -12.16
N GLN A 74 -6.46 -2.05 -12.55
CA GLN A 74 -6.29 -2.71 -13.85
C GLN A 74 -6.59 -1.79 -15.03
N SER A 75 -7.50 -0.82 -14.87
CA SER A 75 -7.85 0.12 -15.94
C SER A 75 -6.84 1.25 -16.15
N ILE A 76 -5.84 1.38 -15.25
CA ILE A 76 -4.84 2.44 -15.27
C ILE A 76 -3.50 1.87 -15.75
N GLU A 77 -3.29 1.90 -17.06
CA GLU A 77 -2.14 1.30 -17.75
C GLU A 77 -0.86 2.16 -17.66
N ASN A 78 -0.38 2.42 -16.44
CA ASN A 78 0.86 3.15 -16.18
C ASN A 78 1.57 2.62 -14.91
N PRO A 79 2.78 3.13 -14.58
CA PRO A 79 3.50 2.70 -13.38
C PRO A 79 2.73 2.88 -12.06
N ASP A 80 1.92 3.93 -11.93
CA ASP A 80 1.13 4.20 -10.73
C ASP A 80 0.00 3.17 -10.54
N GLY A 81 -0.70 2.81 -11.62
CA GLY A 81 -1.71 1.75 -11.61
C GLY A 81 -1.08 0.38 -11.32
N SER A 82 0.07 0.11 -11.94
CA SER A 82 0.87 -1.10 -11.69
C SER A 82 1.34 -1.20 -10.24
N LEU A 83 1.60 -0.07 -9.57
CA LEU A 83 2.00 -0.04 -8.16
C LEU A 83 0.87 -0.56 -7.27
N VAL A 84 -0.35 -0.02 -7.41
CA VAL A 84 -1.51 -0.48 -6.64
C VAL A 84 -1.81 -1.95 -6.97
N HIS A 85 -1.69 -2.34 -8.24
CA HIS A 85 -1.92 -3.71 -8.70
C HIS A 85 -0.92 -4.72 -8.09
N GLY A 86 0.37 -4.36 -8.01
CA GLY A 86 1.39 -5.17 -7.38
C GLY A 86 1.16 -5.37 -5.88
N ILE A 87 0.75 -4.30 -5.18
CA ILE A 87 0.38 -4.36 -3.75
C ILE A 87 -0.84 -5.26 -3.57
N LEU A 88 -1.84 -5.14 -4.45
CA LEU A 88 -3.06 -5.92 -4.42
C LEU A 88 -2.78 -7.42 -4.51
N HIS A 89 -2.04 -7.86 -5.54
CA HIS A 89 -1.77 -9.28 -5.70
C HIS A 89 -0.87 -9.86 -4.60
N ARG A 90 0.03 -9.06 -4.01
CA ARG A 90 0.78 -9.48 -2.82
C ARG A 90 -0.15 -9.83 -1.66
N ARG A 91 -1.28 -9.12 -1.55
CA ARG A 91 -2.32 -9.36 -0.52
C ARG A 91 -3.35 -10.43 -0.91
N GLU A 92 -3.43 -10.81 -2.19
CA GLU A 92 -4.20 -11.95 -2.70
C GLU A 92 -3.42 -13.29 -2.72
N PRO A 93 -2.38 -13.40 -1.91
CA PRO A 93 -1.27 -14.36 -2.08
C PRO A 93 -0.83 -14.76 -3.51
N ASP A 94 -0.98 -13.88 -4.51
CA ASP A 94 -0.50 -14.13 -5.88
C ASP A 94 0.88 -13.48 -6.09
N TYR A 95 1.89 -14.05 -5.44
CA TYR A 95 3.22 -13.45 -5.34
C TYR A 95 3.96 -13.34 -6.67
N TRP A 96 3.77 -14.31 -7.57
CA TRP A 96 4.38 -14.25 -8.90
C TRP A 96 3.81 -13.09 -9.71
N ASN A 97 2.49 -12.91 -9.67
CA ASN A 97 1.81 -11.84 -10.38
C ASN A 97 2.10 -10.47 -9.73
N ALA A 98 2.18 -10.40 -8.40
CA ALA A 98 2.64 -9.20 -7.71
C ALA A 98 4.02 -8.73 -8.25
N LYS A 99 4.99 -9.65 -8.37
CA LYS A 99 6.31 -9.35 -8.94
C LYS A 99 6.22 -8.97 -10.42
N TYR A 100 5.32 -9.58 -11.20
CA TYR A 100 5.06 -9.18 -12.58
C TYR A 100 4.66 -7.70 -12.66
N TRP A 101 3.72 -7.24 -11.82
CA TRP A 101 3.32 -5.84 -11.80
C TRP A 101 4.40 -4.91 -11.26
N PHE A 102 5.15 -5.29 -10.23
CA PHE A 102 6.27 -4.49 -9.75
C PHE A 102 7.40 -4.31 -10.79
N ARG A 103 7.54 -5.21 -11.77
CA ARG A 103 8.45 -4.97 -12.92
C ARG A 103 7.95 -3.83 -13.82
N HIS A 104 6.64 -3.68 -13.99
CA HIS A 104 6.04 -2.57 -14.74
C HIS A 104 6.09 -1.24 -13.98
N VAL A 105 6.17 -1.29 -12.65
CA VAL A 105 6.37 -0.11 -11.78
C VAL A 105 7.75 0.51 -11.99
N GLY A 106 8.80 -0.31 -12.09
CA GLY A 106 10.18 0.14 -12.26
C GLY A 106 10.69 1.00 -11.09
N GLN A 107 11.47 2.04 -11.37
CA GLN A 107 11.98 2.97 -10.35
C GLN A 107 10.95 4.06 -10.02
N HIS A 108 9.87 3.67 -9.36
CA HIS A 108 8.78 4.58 -9.05
C HIS A 108 9.18 5.63 -7.99
N PRO A 109 8.84 6.93 -8.16
CA PRO A 109 9.30 7.99 -7.24
C PRO A 109 8.90 7.79 -5.77
N CYS A 110 7.76 7.15 -5.50
CA CYS A 110 7.34 6.88 -4.12
C CYS A 110 8.31 5.96 -3.35
N PHE A 111 9.11 5.14 -4.05
CA PHE A 111 10.07 4.22 -3.41
C PHE A 111 11.17 4.96 -2.63
N ALA A 112 11.52 6.18 -3.04
CA ALA A 112 12.46 7.00 -2.29
C ALA A 112 11.88 7.45 -0.94
N GLU A 113 10.58 7.76 -0.88
CA GLU A 113 9.93 8.12 0.38
C GLU A 113 9.66 6.88 1.23
N LEU A 114 9.21 5.79 0.62
CA LEU A 114 9.04 4.51 1.28
C LEU A 114 10.32 4.02 1.94
N ALA A 115 11.48 4.14 1.28
CA ALA A 115 12.76 3.78 1.89
C ALA A 115 13.04 4.57 3.18
N LYS A 116 12.68 5.86 3.24
CA LYS A 116 12.83 6.69 4.46
C LYS A 116 11.88 6.24 5.57
N LEU A 117 10.61 5.94 5.22
CA LEU A 117 9.62 5.45 6.18
C LEU A 117 9.95 4.05 6.70
N ALA A 118 10.51 3.18 5.85
CA ALA A 118 10.86 1.81 6.17
C ALA A 118 12.15 1.69 7.01
N ALA A 119 13.15 2.54 6.79
CA ALA A 119 14.43 2.49 7.49
C ALA A 119 14.31 2.42 9.03
N PRO A 120 13.54 3.28 9.73
CA PRO A 120 13.38 3.16 11.18
C PRO A 120 12.63 1.90 11.62
N LEU A 121 11.69 1.39 10.81
CA LEU A 121 10.96 0.15 11.10
C LEU A 121 11.89 -1.07 11.03
N LEU A 122 12.86 -1.03 10.11
CA LEU A 122 13.83 -2.10 9.86
C LEU A 122 15.08 -2.02 10.74
N ALA A 123 15.22 -0.98 11.58
CA ALA A 123 16.45 -0.73 12.34
C ALA A 123 16.87 -1.88 13.27
N ALA A 124 15.90 -2.66 13.78
CA ALA A 124 16.14 -3.79 14.66
C ALA A 124 16.37 -5.13 13.92
N ASP A 125 16.10 -5.21 12.61
CA ASP A 125 16.27 -6.41 11.79
C ASP A 125 17.25 -6.14 10.65
N ALA A 126 18.54 -6.27 10.95
CA ALA A 126 19.62 -6.02 10.00
C ALA A 126 19.53 -6.92 8.76
N LYS A 127 19.01 -8.15 8.90
CA LYS A 127 18.87 -9.09 7.78
C LYS A 127 17.77 -8.62 6.83
N LEU A 128 16.59 -8.32 7.36
CA LEU A 128 15.48 -7.84 6.55
C LEU A 128 15.77 -6.45 5.97
N SER A 129 16.44 -5.59 6.73
CA SER A 129 16.91 -4.28 6.26
C SER A 129 17.81 -4.42 5.02
N ALA A 130 18.82 -5.29 5.08
CA ALA A 130 19.71 -5.54 3.94
C ALA A 130 19.00 -6.16 2.73
N GLN A 131 17.90 -6.88 2.95
CA GLN A 131 17.08 -7.46 1.87
C GLN A 131 16.16 -6.42 1.21
N LEU A 132 15.50 -5.58 2.00
CA LEU A 132 14.46 -4.65 1.50
C LEU A 132 15.02 -3.28 1.09
N LEU A 133 16.20 -2.89 1.59
CA LEU A 133 16.87 -1.61 1.32
C LEU A 133 18.19 -1.83 0.59
N THR A 134 18.16 -2.48 -0.57
CA THR A 134 19.34 -2.79 -1.38
C THR A 134 20.02 -1.49 -1.84
N GLY A 135 21.21 -1.21 -1.30
CA GLY A 135 21.91 0.05 -1.55
C GLY A 135 21.16 1.29 -1.07
N GLY A 136 20.25 1.15 -0.10
CA GLY A 136 19.38 2.21 0.41
C GLY A 136 18.13 2.47 -0.41
N ALA A 137 17.91 1.74 -1.50
CA ALA A 137 16.69 1.81 -2.32
C ALA A 137 15.71 0.70 -1.93
N TRP A 138 14.41 1.02 -1.95
CA TRP A 138 13.35 0.04 -1.70
C TRP A 138 13.29 -1.03 -2.79
N ASP A 139 13.27 -2.30 -2.40
CA ASP A 139 13.07 -3.44 -3.30
C ASP A 139 11.69 -4.07 -3.08
N ALA A 140 10.75 -3.75 -3.97
CA ALA A 140 9.39 -4.27 -3.90
C ALA A 140 9.31 -5.80 -4.14
N SER A 141 10.20 -6.36 -4.95
CA SER A 141 10.22 -7.82 -5.19
C SER A 141 10.72 -8.55 -3.96
N ALA A 142 11.76 -8.04 -3.30
CA ALA A 142 12.24 -8.57 -2.03
C ALA A 142 11.17 -8.45 -0.93
N PHE A 143 10.33 -7.41 -0.95
CA PHE A 143 9.22 -7.32 -0.01
C PHE A 143 8.13 -8.37 -0.29
N VAL A 144 7.82 -8.66 -1.56
CA VAL A 144 6.95 -9.79 -1.92
C VAL A 144 7.53 -11.10 -1.39
N ASP A 145 8.83 -11.36 -1.57
CA ASP A 145 9.49 -12.56 -1.04
C ASP A 145 9.38 -12.67 0.48
N ALA A 146 9.59 -11.56 1.21
CA ALA A 146 9.47 -11.54 2.66
C ALA A 146 8.04 -11.85 3.14
N VAL A 147 7.03 -11.32 2.43
CA VAL A 147 5.62 -11.60 2.71
C VAL A 147 5.26 -13.05 2.39
N GLU A 148 5.70 -13.60 1.26
CA GLU A 148 5.50 -15.01 0.89
C GLU A 148 6.08 -15.95 1.96
N VAL A 149 7.31 -15.70 2.42
CA VAL A 149 7.93 -16.46 3.50
C VAL A 149 7.12 -16.35 4.79
N ALA A 150 6.60 -15.17 5.14
CA ALA A 150 5.82 -14.98 6.36
C ALA A 150 4.43 -15.64 6.27
N ALA A 151 3.80 -15.69 5.10
CA ALA A 151 2.50 -16.30 4.88
C ALA A 151 2.49 -17.81 5.11
N SER A 152 3.64 -18.47 4.94
CA SER A 152 3.82 -19.90 5.28
C SER A 152 3.91 -20.19 6.80
N LYS A 153 3.88 -19.14 7.64
CA LYS A 153 4.07 -19.22 9.08
C LYS A 153 2.84 -18.70 9.85
N PRO A 154 2.66 -19.08 11.13
CA PRO A 154 1.59 -18.54 11.96
C PRO A 154 1.61 -17.01 12.00
N ALA A 155 0.43 -16.38 11.99
CA ALA A 155 0.31 -14.91 12.06
C ALA A 155 0.87 -14.29 13.36
N THR A 156 1.15 -15.12 14.37
CA THR A 156 1.81 -14.75 15.63
C THR A 156 3.33 -14.65 15.50
N ASP A 157 3.92 -15.10 14.39
CA ASP A 157 5.36 -15.07 14.21
C ASP A 157 5.88 -13.63 14.13
N ALA A 158 7.07 -13.41 14.70
CA ALA A 158 7.67 -12.10 14.87
C ALA A 158 7.73 -11.20 13.62
N PRO A 159 7.92 -11.71 12.37
CA PRO A 159 7.92 -10.86 11.19
C PRO A 159 6.56 -10.25 10.82
N HIS A 160 5.43 -10.86 11.22
CA HIS A 160 4.10 -10.43 10.79
C HIS A 160 3.79 -8.97 11.16
N PRO A 161 3.94 -8.52 12.42
CA PRO A 161 3.72 -7.12 12.78
C PRO A 161 4.59 -6.14 11.99
N LEU A 162 5.88 -6.47 11.78
CA LEU A 162 6.82 -5.62 11.05
C LEU A 162 6.44 -5.49 9.57
N LEU A 163 6.15 -6.60 8.89
CA LEU A 163 5.77 -6.59 7.47
C LEU A 163 4.43 -5.85 7.25
N ARG A 164 3.49 -5.95 8.20
CA ARG A 164 2.24 -5.17 8.14
C ARG A 164 2.49 -3.67 8.33
N ALA A 165 3.42 -3.29 9.21
CA ALA A 165 3.83 -1.88 9.36
C ALA A 165 4.51 -1.34 8.09
N LEU A 166 5.34 -2.15 7.42
CA LEU A 166 5.94 -1.80 6.13
C LEU A 166 4.89 -1.63 5.03
N GLN A 167 3.85 -2.47 5.00
CA GLN A 167 2.72 -2.33 4.09
C GLN A 167 1.91 -1.04 4.35
N GLN A 168 1.81 -0.61 5.60
CA GLN A 168 1.24 0.70 5.93
C GLN A 168 2.12 1.84 5.39
N ALA A 169 3.42 1.80 5.64
CA ALA A 169 4.36 2.79 5.12
C ALA A 169 4.32 2.87 3.57
N GLU A 170 4.16 1.73 2.88
CA GLU A 170 4.00 1.69 1.42
C GLU A 170 2.70 2.36 0.96
N THR A 171 1.61 2.17 1.70
CA THR A 171 0.32 2.84 1.44
C THR A 171 0.44 4.35 1.66
N GLU A 172 1.10 4.78 2.74
CA GLU A 172 1.33 6.19 3.06
C GLU A 172 2.19 6.87 1.98
N ALA A 173 3.31 6.26 1.58
CA ALA A 173 4.19 6.78 0.54
C ALA A 173 3.50 6.89 -0.82
N ALA A 174 2.68 5.89 -1.19
CA ALA A 174 1.91 5.92 -2.42
C ALA A 174 0.84 7.02 -2.40
N LEU A 175 0.10 7.15 -1.28
CA LEU A 175 -0.90 8.20 -1.11
C LEU A 175 -0.28 9.59 -1.21
N ASP A 176 0.86 9.82 -0.55
CA ASP A 176 1.56 11.10 -0.60
C ASP A 176 2.01 11.45 -2.01
N TYR A 177 2.55 10.48 -2.75
CA TYR A 177 2.89 10.66 -4.16
C TYR A 177 1.66 10.94 -5.04
N PHE A 178 0.52 10.33 -4.74
CA PHE A 178 -0.69 10.57 -5.52
C PHE A 178 -1.31 11.95 -5.27
N LEU A 179 -0.96 12.59 -4.15
CA LEU A 179 -1.40 13.93 -3.78
C LEU A 179 -0.49 15.05 -4.30
N THR A 180 0.65 14.74 -4.91
CA THR A 180 1.53 15.72 -5.58
C THR A 180 1.03 16.11 -6.96
#